data_AF-A0A222FL41-F1
#
_entry.id   AF-A0A222FL41-F1
#
_cell.length_a   1.000
_cell.length_b   1.000
_cell.length_c   1.000
_cell.angle_alpha   90.00
_cell.angle_beta   90.00
_cell.angle_gamma   90.00
#
_symmetry.space_group_name_H-M   'P 1'
#
loop_
_entity.id
_entity.type
_entity.pdbx_description
1 polymer ?
#
loop_
_entity_poly.entity_id
_entity_poly.type
_entity_poly.pdbx_seq_one_letter_code
_entity_poly.pdbx_strand_id
1 'polypeptide(L)' 'MSNHRRSWLDKVRRFYRLPEQQPEYQWLSSPLYRRRIEHVKTGWIIAGLLMLSLNSLGAVFVITAFSAFMSLAYLEYDQ' A
#
# COMPACT_ATOMS: atom_id res chain seq x y z
N MET A 1 7.63 -25.53 3.19
CA MET A 1 6.31 -25.33 2.53
C MET A 1 5.72 -23.99 2.97
N SER A 2 5.83 -22.93 2.15
CA SER A 2 5.26 -21.60 2.44
C SER A 2 4.61 -21.00 1.17
N ASN A 3 3.60 -21.70 0.63
CA ASN A 3 3.03 -21.40 -0.70
C ASN A 3 1.70 -20.62 -0.70
N HIS A 4 1.23 -20.10 0.44
CA HIS A 4 -0.10 -19.48 0.51
C HIS A 4 -0.16 -17.99 0.12
N ARG A 5 0.94 -17.23 0.18
CA ARG A 5 0.92 -15.78 -0.19
C ARG A 5 0.87 -15.51 -1.70
N ARG A 6 1.32 -16.44 -2.54
CA ARG A 6 1.36 -16.24 -4.01
C ARG A 6 -0.04 -16.32 -4.63
N SER A 7 -0.90 -17.20 -4.11
CA SER A 7 -2.23 -17.48 -4.66
C SER A 7 -3.14 -16.25 -4.77
N TRP A 8 -3.15 -15.36 -3.77
CA TRP A 8 -4.03 -14.18 -3.80
C TRP A 8 -3.56 -13.12 -4.79
N LEU A 9 -2.26 -12.86 -4.82
CA LEU A 9 -1.65 -11.95 -5.80
C LEU A 9 -1.85 -12.47 -7.24
N ASP A 10 -1.72 -13.78 -7.46
CA ASP A 10 -1.96 -14.40 -8.77
C ASP A 10 -3.44 -14.33 -9.19
N LYS A 11 -4.37 -14.35 -8.22
CA LYS A 11 -5.81 -14.24 -8.47
C LYS A 11 -6.22 -12.82 -8.85
N VAL A 12 -5.70 -11.81 -8.15
CA VAL A 12 -5.88 -10.39 -8.51
C VAL A 12 -5.23 -10.09 -9.85
N ARG A 13 -4.02 -10.64 -10.11
CA ARG A 13 -3.29 -10.47 -11.37
C ARG A 13 -4.08 -11.01 -12.57
N ARG A 14 -4.69 -12.19 -12.44
CA ARG A 14 -5.56 -12.77 -13.49
C ARG A 14 -6.85 -11.98 -13.68
N PHE A 15 -7.45 -11.47 -12.61
CA PHE A 15 -8.68 -10.67 -12.69
C PHE A 15 -8.46 -9.37 -13.49
N TYR A 16 -7.32 -8.71 -13.27
CA TYR A 16 -6.98 -7.44 -13.95
C TYR A 16 -6.31 -7.62 -15.31
N ARG A 17 -6.08 -8.85 -15.81
CA ARG A 17 -5.35 -9.12 -17.07
C ARG A 17 -4.04 -8.31 -17.18
N LEU A 18 -3.32 -8.12 -16.07
CA LEU A 18 -2.08 -7.35 -16.05
C LEU A 18 -1.01 -8.11 -16.86
N PRO A 19 -0.55 -7.57 -18.00
CA PRO A 19 0.49 -8.24 -18.79
C PRO A 19 1.79 -8.22 -17.98
N GLU A 20 2.40 -9.38 -17.80
CA GLU A 20 3.56 -9.60 -16.91
C GLU A 20 4.82 -8.78 -17.25
N GLN A 21 4.82 -8.03 -18.36
CA GLN A 21 6.00 -7.40 -18.94
C GLN A 21 5.74 -5.98 -19.48
N GLN A 22 4.81 -5.21 -18.90
CA GLN A 22 4.79 -3.78 -19.25
C GLN A 22 5.90 -3.04 -18.49
N PRO A 23 6.74 -2.23 -19.18
CA PRO A 23 7.82 -1.47 -18.54
C PRO A 23 7.30 -0.56 -17.41
N GLU A 24 6.06 -0.10 -17.55
CA GLU A 24 5.30 0.69 -16.58
C GLU A 24 4.97 -0.03 -15.27
N TYR A 25 5.21 -1.34 -15.13
CA TYR A 25 5.05 -2.06 -13.86
C TYR A 25 6.38 -2.56 -13.27
N GLN A 26 7.49 -2.41 -14.00
CA GLN A 26 8.80 -2.80 -13.47
C GLN A 26 9.20 -1.94 -12.26
N TRP A 27 8.76 -0.68 -12.19
CA TRP A 27 9.02 0.20 -11.06
C TRP A 27 8.39 -0.29 -9.75
N LEU A 28 7.26 -1.02 -9.80
CA LEU A 28 6.64 -1.65 -8.63
C LEU A 28 7.53 -2.75 -8.01
N SER A 29 8.46 -3.29 -8.79
CA SER A 29 9.44 -4.28 -8.32
C SER A 29 10.74 -3.64 -7.83
N SER A 30 10.92 -2.34 -8.06
CA SER A 30 12.15 -1.62 -7.73
C SER A 30 12.41 -1.56 -6.21
N PRO A 31 13.68 -1.51 -5.78
CA PRO A 31 14.03 -1.37 -4.37
C PRO A 31 13.54 -0.05 -3.77
N LEU A 32 13.43 1.01 -4.58
CA LEU A 32 12.88 2.31 -4.16
C LEU A 32 11.39 2.20 -3.82
N TYR A 33 10.60 1.59 -4.70
CA TYR A 33 9.17 1.37 -4.44
C TYR A 33 8.94 0.51 -3.19
N ARG A 34 9.75 -0.54 -3.01
CA ARG A 34 9.69 -1.37 -1.79
C ARG A 34 9.96 -0.55 -0.52
N ARG A 35 10.98 0.31 -0.52
CA ARG A 35 11.25 1.22 0.61
C ARG A 35 10.09 2.17 0.86
N ARG A 36 9.50 2.73 -0.19
CA ARG A 36 8.34 3.62 -0.06
C ARG A 36 7.14 2.90 0.57
N ILE A 37 6.88 1.65 0.16
CA ILE A 37 5.86 0.78 0.78
C ILE A 37 6.15 0.51 2.26
N GLU A 38 7.41 0.30 2.64
CA GLU A 38 7.80 0.12 4.05
C GLU A 38 7.57 1.38 4.90
N HIS A 39 7.84 2.57 4.34
CA HIS A 39 7.51 3.84 4.98
C HIS A 39 6.01 4.02 5.16
N VAL A 40 5.22 3.75 4.10
CA VAL A 40 3.76 3.79 4.16
C VAL A 40 3.25 2.85 5.24
N LYS A 41 3.70 1.59 5.25
CA LYS A 41 3.32 0.61 6.26
C LYS A 41 3.61 1.10 7.68
N THR A 42 4.79 1.65 7.91
CA THR A 42 5.16 2.22 9.21
C THR A 42 4.25 3.40 9.57
N GLY A 43 3.94 4.26 8.61
CA GLY A 43 2.98 5.36 8.77
C GLY A 43 1.58 4.88 9.17
N TRP A 44 1.07 3.80 8.57
CA TRP A 44 -0.21 3.19 8.94
C TRP A 44 -0.21 2.61 10.35
N ILE A 45 0.90 2.04 10.80
CA ILE A 45 1.04 1.54 12.18
C ILE A 45 0.97 2.71 13.17
N ILE A 46 1.71 3.79 12.91
CA ILE A 46 1.70 5.00 13.75
C ILE A 46 0.31 5.65 13.75
N ALA A 47 -0.32 5.77 12.58
CA ALA A 47 -1.67 6.30 12.45
C ALA A 47 -2.69 5.46 13.23
N GLY A 48 -2.62 4.13 13.15
CA GLY A 48 -3.47 3.23 13.92
C GLY A 48 -3.28 3.36 15.43
N LEU A 49 -2.04 3.54 15.90
CA LEU A 49 -1.75 3.83 17.31
C LEU A 49 -2.32 5.18 17.75
N LEU A 50 -2.22 6.20 16.89
CA LEU A 50 -2.79 7.52 17.15
C LEU A 50 -4.32 7.43 17.23
N MET A 51 -4.95 6.70 16.31
CA MET A 51 -6.39 6.44 16.29
C MET A 51 -6.86 5.73 17.56
N LEU A 52 -6.11 4.74 18.06
CA LEU A 52 -6.43 4.05 19.32
C LEU A 52 -6.39 4.99 20.53
N SER A 53 -5.50 5.99 20.52
CA SER A 53 -5.44 7.02 21.55
C SER A 53 -6.61 8.01 21.46
N LEU A 54 -7.19 8.15 20.28
CA LEU A 54 -8.30 9.06 20.02
C LEU A 54 -9.64 8.35 20.25
N ASN A 55 -10.34 8.73 21.31
CA ASN A 55 -11.69 8.20 21.59
C ASN A 55 -12.77 8.87 20.71
N SER A 56 -12.54 8.97 19.40
CA SER A 56 -13.44 9.62 18.44
C SER A 56 -13.45 8.90 17.10
N LEU A 57 -14.60 8.32 16.74
CA LEU A 57 -14.81 7.69 15.43
C LEU A 57 -14.58 8.66 14.27
N GLY A 58 -14.97 9.93 14.42
CA GLY A 58 -14.73 10.96 13.40
C GLY A 58 -13.24 11.18 13.14
N ALA A 59 -12.43 11.22 14.21
CA ALA A 59 -10.99 11.35 14.08
C ALA A 59 -10.36 10.13 13.38
N VAL A 60 -10.86 8.92 13.67
CA VAL A 60 -10.44 7.69 12.96
C VAL A 60 -10.70 7.82 11.46
N PHE A 61 -11.92 8.19 11.05
CA PHE A 61 -12.25 8.35 9.63
C PHE A 61 -11.37 9.39 8.92
N VAL A 62 -11.15 10.55 9.55
CA VAL A 62 -10.31 11.62 8.98
C VAL A 62 -8.87 11.17 8.82
N ILE A 63 -8.28 10.57 9.86
CA ILE A 63 -6.89 10.11 9.81
C ILE A 63 -6.75 8.97 8.80
N THR A 64 -7.71 8.05 8.71
CA THR A 64 -7.67 6.96 7.72
C THR A 64 -7.73 7.50 6.30
N ALA A 65 -8.66 8.41 6.01
CA ALA A 65 -8.78 9.01 4.69
C ALA A 65 -7.52 9.80 4.31
N PHE A 66 -6.99 10.59 5.25
CA PHE A 66 -5.76 11.35 5.06
C PHE A 66 -4.54 10.44 4.84
N SER A 67 -4.37 9.39 5.64
CA SER A 67 -3.28 8.42 5.48
C SER A 67 -3.40 7.65 4.18
N ALA A 68 -4.60 7.29 3.73
CA ALA A 68 -4.82 6.66 2.43
C ALA A 68 -4.42 7.59 1.28
N PHE A 69 -4.85 8.86 1.34
CA PHE A 69 -4.49 9.86 0.33
C PHE A 69 -2.96 10.08 0.27
N MET A 70 -2.32 10.29 1.42
CA MET A 70 -0.86 10.46 1.49
C MET A 70 -0.11 9.22 1.01
N SER A 71 -0.62 8.02 1.29
CA SER A 71 -0.04 6.77 0.79
C SER A 71 -0.08 6.71 -0.73
N LEU A 72 -1.21 7.09 -1.34
CA LEU A 72 -1.36 7.12 -2.80
C LEU A 72 -0.42 8.14 -3.43
N ALA A 73 -0.41 9.38 -2.92
CA ALA A 73 0.45 10.45 -3.43
C ALA A 73 1.95 10.11 -3.29
N TYR A 74 2.34 9.45 -2.20
CA TYR A 74 3.75 9.08 -1.97
C TYR A 74 4.19 7.86 -2.80
N LEU A 75 3.25 6.95 -3.08
CA LEU A 75 3.48 5.79 -3.95
C LEU A 75 3.34 6.12 -5.43
N GLU A 76 2.83 7.30 -5.77
CA GLU A 76 2.73 7.76 -7.15
C GLU A 76 4.13 7.76 -7.81
N TYR A 77 4.15 7.31 -9.06
CA TYR A 77 5.36 7.12 -9.83
C TYR A 77 5.98 8.48 -10.15
N ASP A 78 7.17 8.77 -9.62
CA ASP A 78 8.00 9.88 -10.11
C ASP A 78 8.43 9.55 -11.55
N GLN A 79 7.95 10.33 -12.51
CA GLN A 79 8.46 10.35 -13.89
C GLN A 79 9.86 10.97 -13.94
#